data_AF-A0AAW6UIB8-F1
#
_entry.id   AF-A0AAW6UIB8-F1
#
_cell.length_a   1.000
_cell.length_b   1.000
_cell.length_c   1.000
_cell.angle_alpha   90.00
_cell.angle_beta   90.00
_cell.angle_gamma   90.00
#
_symmetry.space_group_name_H-M   'P 1'
#
loop_
_entity.id
_entity.type
_entity.pdbx_description
1 polymer ?
#
loop_
_entity_poly.entity_id
_entity_poly.type
_entity_poly.pdbx_seq_one_letter_code
_entity_poly.pdbx_strand_id
1 'polypeptide(L)'
;MFDNLIDNMKFYTATIFSIVIWGAAIALFVYYHMSRHSFLNDFLSPAVVNTVTAALAYIGLLPLLNYAADKEQFGAVVGAARQMRMFSERPWYGEGSYQFLIFLVIILSGFIIAWVNRRRY
;
A
#
# COMPACT_ATOMS: atom_id res chain seq x y z
N MET A 1 14.94 7.21 26.47
CA MET A 1 16.02 7.46 25.48
C MET A 1 16.17 6.30 24.50
N PHE A 2 16.24 5.05 24.97
CA PHE A 2 16.19 3.85 24.11
C PHE A 2 14.88 3.73 23.31
N ASP A 3 13.72 4.02 23.90
CA ASP A 3 12.43 3.92 23.20
C ASP A 3 12.32 4.86 21.99
N ASN A 4 12.83 6.09 22.11
CA ASN A 4 12.89 7.04 20.98
C ASN A 4 13.80 6.55 19.86
N LEU A 5 14.89 5.84 20.20
CA LEU A 5 15.83 5.31 19.22
C LEU A 5 15.20 4.14 18.45
N ILE A 6 14.46 3.28 19.14
CA ILE A 6 13.70 2.17 18.53
C ILE A 6 12.54 2.70 17.67
N ASP A 7 11.80 3.72 18.13
CA ASP A 7 10.71 4.33 17.35
C ASP A 7 11.23 4.95 16.04
N ASN A 8 12.34 5.70 16.13
CA ASN A 8 13.00 6.26 14.95
C ASN A 8 13.47 5.19 13.98
N MET A 9 14.06 4.09 14.47
CA MET A 9 14.45 2.96 13.60
C MET A 9 13.25 2.38 12.85
N LYS A 10 12.12 2.15 13.55
CA LYS A 10 10.89 1.63 12.92
C LYS A 10 10.35 2.58 11.87
N PHE A 11 10.36 3.88 12.13
CA PHE A 11 9.97 4.90 11.15
C PHE A 11 10.85 4.86 9.90
N TYR A 12 12.18 4.84 10.06
CA TYR A 12 13.11 4.78 8.93
C TYR A 12 12.92 3.50 8.11
N THR A 13 12.78 2.34 8.77
CA THR A 13 12.50 1.08 8.09
C THR A 13 11.21 1.16 7.28
N ALA A 14 10.11 1.61 7.88
CA ALA A 14 8.83 1.78 7.19
C ALA A 14 8.93 2.72 5.99
N THR A 15 9.64 3.84 6.16
CA THR A 15 9.85 4.84 5.10
C THR A 15 10.65 4.27 3.93
N ILE A 16 11.76 3.58 4.21
CA ILE A 16 12.60 2.96 3.17
C ILE A 16 11.82 1.93 2.37
N PHE A 17 11.09 1.02 3.05
CA PHE A 17 10.25 0.04 2.36
C PHE A 17 9.19 0.70 1.47
N SER A 18 8.56 1.76 1.96
CA SER A 18 7.54 2.52 1.22
C SER A 18 8.14 3.14 -0.04
N ILE A 19 9.31 3.79 0.08
CA ILE A 19 10.03 4.41 -1.05
C ILE A 19 10.43 3.36 -2.09
N VAL A 20 10.91 2.19 -1.68
CA VAL A 20 11.29 1.12 -2.61
C VAL A 20 10.09 0.64 -3.43
N ILE A 21 8.94 0.45 -2.77
CA ILE A 21 7.73 -0.01 -3.45
C ILE A 21 7.17 1.07 -4.38
N TRP A 22 7.17 2.34 -3.96
CA TRP A 22 6.78 3.46 -4.81
C TRP A 22 7.72 3.65 -6.00
N GLY A 23 9.02 3.48 -5.79
CA GLY A 23 10.02 3.47 -6.85
C GLY A 23 9.72 2.39 -7.89
N ALA A 24 9.36 1.17 -7.45
CA ALA A 24 8.95 0.09 -8.34
C ALA A 24 7.65 0.42 -9.10
N ALA A 25 6.66 1.02 -8.43
CA ALA A 25 5.40 1.43 -9.05
C ALA A 25 5.61 2.48 -10.16
N ILE A 26 6.44 3.49 -9.87
CA ILE A 26 6.81 4.55 -10.82
C ILE A 26 7.61 3.96 -11.98
N ALA A 27 8.60 3.11 -11.69
CA ALA A 27 9.41 2.46 -12.71
C ALA A 27 8.55 1.63 -13.68
N LEU A 28 7.62 0.83 -13.16
CA LEU A 28 6.66 0.08 -13.96
C LEU A 28 5.81 1.00 -14.85
N PHE A 29 5.26 2.06 -14.28
CA PHE A 29 4.43 3.02 -14.99
C PHE A 29 5.19 3.70 -16.13
N VAL A 30 6.39 4.21 -15.85
CA VAL A 30 7.25 4.88 -16.83
C VAL A 30 7.67 3.89 -17.91
N TYR A 31 8.11 2.69 -17.53
CA TYR A 31 8.54 1.67 -18.49
C TYR A 31 7.43 1.32 -19.48
N TYR A 32 6.20 1.11 -19.00
CA TYR A 32 5.07 0.76 -19.85
C TYR A 32 4.65 1.91 -20.78
N HIS A 33 4.49 3.13 -20.26
CA HIS A 33 3.95 4.25 -21.02
C HIS A 33 4.98 4.93 -21.94
N MET A 34 6.27 4.89 -21.60
CA MET A 34 7.33 5.52 -22.39
C MET A 34 7.96 4.56 -23.40
N SER A 35 7.81 3.25 -23.22
CA SER A 35 8.31 2.28 -24.20
C SER A 35 7.37 2.19 -25.39
N ARG A 36 7.84 2.62 -26.56
CA ARG A 36 7.06 2.63 -27.82
C ARG A 36 6.73 1.23 -28.34
N HIS A 37 7.52 0.22 -27.98
CA HIS A 37 7.29 -1.20 -28.29
C HIS A 37 7.89 -2.05 -27.16
N SER A 38 7.11 -2.29 -26.12
CA SER A 38 7.48 -3.25 -25.07
C SER A 38 6.66 -4.52 -25.23
N PHE A 39 7.25 -5.68 -24.95
CA PHE A 39 6.54 -6.95 -24.81
C PHE A 39 5.32 -6.79 -23.89
N LEU A 40 5.41 -5.99 -22.82
CA LEU A 40 4.27 -5.77 -21.93
C LEU A 40 3.09 -5.07 -22.62
N ASN A 41 3.30 -4.23 -23.63
CA ASN A 41 2.21 -3.56 -24.36
C ASN A 41 1.40 -4.54 -25.22
N ASP A 42 2.05 -5.63 -25.69
CA ASP A 42 1.40 -6.66 -26.51
C ASP A 42 0.57 -7.63 -25.64
N PHE A 43 0.92 -7.81 -24.37
CA PHE A 43 0.26 -8.75 -23.46
C PHE A 43 -0.66 -8.10 -22.42
N LEU A 44 -0.38 -6.87 -21.99
CA LEU A 44 -1.10 -6.17 -20.93
C LEU A 44 -1.78 -4.92 -21.48
N SER A 45 -3.07 -4.81 -21.24
CA SER A 45 -3.81 -3.57 -21.52
C SER A 45 -3.39 -2.44 -20.57
N PRO A 46 -3.49 -1.17 -20.98
CA PRO A 46 -3.15 -0.03 -20.12
C PRO A 46 -3.93 0.00 -18.80
N ALA A 47 -5.18 -0.46 -18.83
CA ALA A 47 -6.02 -0.59 -17.64
C ALA A 47 -5.41 -1.52 -16.59
N VAL A 48 -4.84 -2.66 -17.01
CA VAL A 48 -4.20 -3.62 -16.12
C VAL A 48 -2.95 -3.01 -15.49
N VAL A 49 -2.11 -2.35 -16.28
CA VAL A 49 -0.88 -1.72 -15.76
C VAL A 49 -1.20 -0.60 -14.79
N ASN A 50 -2.17 0.27 -15.11
CA ASN A 50 -2.61 1.32 -14.19
C ASN A 50 -3.14 0.75 -12.87
N THR A 51 -3.85 -0.38 -12.93
CA THR A 51 -4.35 -1.08 -11.73
C THR A 51 -3.21 -1.62 -10.89
N VAL A 52 -2.23 -2.28 -11.50
CA VAL A 52 -1.05 -2.81 -10.80
C VAL A 52 -0.23 -1.68 -10.20
N THR A 53 -0.01 -0.58 -10.93
CA THR A 53 0.67 0.62 -10.41
C THR A 53 -0.09 1.21 -9.22
N ALA A 54 -1.41 1.36 -9.29
CA ALA A 54 -2.23 1.85 -8.19
C ALA A 54 -2.18 0.92 -6.97
N ALA A 55 -2.22 -0.40 -7.20
CA ALA A 55 -2.09 -1.41 -6.16
C ALA A 55 -0.72 -1.35 -5.47
N LEU A 56 0.37 -1.21 -6.23
CA LEU A 56 1.71 -1.05 -5.69
C LEU A 56 1.86 0.28 -4.93
N ALA A 57 1.30 1.37 -5.44
CA ALA A 57 1.29 2.65 -4.74
C ALA A 57 0.60 2.54 -3.37
N TYR A 58 -0.53 1.83 -3.33
CA TYR A 58 -1.25 1.55 -2.09
C TYR A 58 -0.48 0.62 -1.15
N ILE A 59 0.07 -0.48 -1.65
CA ILE A 59 0.91 -1.40 -0.86
C ILE A 59 2.11 -0.66 -0.27
N GLY A 60 2.73 0.24 -1.03
CA GLY A 60 3.82 1.08 -0.57
C GLY A 60 3.43 2.04 0.55
N LEU A 61 2.14 2.34 0.73
CA LEU A 61 1.65 3.15 1.84
C LEU A 61 1.48 2.33 3.15
N LEU A 62 1.29 1.02 3.06
CA LEU A 62 0.99 0.15 4.21
C LEU A 62 2.05 0.18 5.33
N PRO A 63 3.37 0.19 5.06
CA PRO A 63 4.37 0.27 6.12
C PRO A 63 4.20 1.53 6.98
N LEU A 64 3.89 2.67 6.36
CA LEU A 64 3.68 3.94 7.06
C LEU A 64 2.34 3.97 7.81
N LEU A 65 1.27 3.42 7.23
CA LEU A 65 -0.03 3.32 7.91
C LEU A 65 0.05 2.42 9.14
N ASN A 66 0.76 1.29 9.04
CA ASN A 66 0.97 0.38 10.16
C ASN A 66 1.84 1.04 11.24
N TYR A 67 2.91 1.75 10.86
CA TYR A 67 3.70 2.53 11.82
C TYR A 67 2.87 3.60 12.54
N ALA A 68 2.06 4.37 11.82
CA ALA A 68 1.20 5.40 12.39
C ALA A 68 0.15 4.80 13.33
N ALA A 69 -0.49 3.70 12.91
CA ALA A 69 -1.50 3.01 13.71
C ALA A 69 -0.89 2.41 14.99
N ASP A 70 0.30 1.81 14.90
CA ASP A 70 1.01 1.28 16.05
C ASP A 70 1.39 2.40 17.03
N LYS A 71 1.80 3.56 16.52
CA LYS A 71 2.11 4.73 17.34
C LYS A 71 0.88 5.28 18.06
N GLU A 72 -0.26 5.34 17.39
CA GLU A 72 -1.52 5.80 17.98
C GLU A 72 -2.05 4.78 19.02
N GLN A 73 -1.97 3.49 18.71
CA GLN A 73 -2.43 2.41 19.58
C GLN A 73 -1.57 2.23 20.85
N PHE A 74 -0.25 2.47 20.75
CA PHE A 74 0.69 2.23 21.85
C PHE A 74 1.31 3.48 22.46
N GLY A 75 1.07 4.66 21.89
CA GLY A 75 1.62 5.94 22.36
C GLY A 75 1.04 6.43 23.69
N ALA A 76 -0.09 5.88 24.14
CA ALA A 76 -0.78 6.33 25.35
C ALA A 76 -0.88 5.30 26.49
N VAL A 77 -0.49 4.04 26.30
CA VAL A 77 -0.81 2.96 27.27
C VAL A 77 0.46 2.28 27.82
N VAL A 78 0.71 2.49 29.12
CA VAL A 78 1.80 1.84 29.87
C VAL A 78 1.25 0.60 30.62
N GLY A 79 1.92 -0.55 30.54
CA GLY A 79 1.65 -1.73 31.38
C GLY A 79 0.54 -2.68 30.88
N ALA A 80 -0.03 -3.49 31.79
CA ALA A 80 -0.96 -4.61 31.51
C ALA A 80 -2.25 -4.20 30.73
N ALA A 81 -2.62 -2.91 30.74
CA ALA A 81 -3.70 -2.37 29.91
C ALA A 81 -3.41 -2.43 28.40
N ARG A 82 -2.12 -2.53 28.01
CA ARG A 82 -1.67 -2.68 26.62
C ARG A 82 -2.13 -4.00 26.00
N GLN A 83 -2.29 -5.06 26.79
CA GLN A 83 -2.74 -6.38 26.31
C GLN A 83 -4.27 -6.45 26.17
N MET A 84 -5.03 -5.70 26.97
CA MET A 84 -6.49 -5.75 26.96
C MET A 84 -7.12 -4.88 25.85
N ARG A 85 -6.45 -3.81 25.41
CA ARG A 85 -6.88 -2.95 24.27
C ARG A 85 -6.35 -3.40 22.91
N MET A 86 -5.67 -4.54 22.81
CA MET A 86 -4.98 -5.00 21.60
C MET A 86 -5.89 -5.16 20.35
N PHE A 87 -7.21 -5.26 20.53
CA PHE A 87 -8.12 -5.61 19.43
C PHE A 87 -9.28 -4.62 19.18
N SER A 88 -9.50 -3.59 20.01
CA SER A 88 -10.70 -2.72 19.88
C SER A 88 -10.44 -1.26 19.51
N GLU A 89 -9.19 -0.77 19.61
CA GLU A 89 -8.87 0.66 19.44
C GLU A 89 -7.79 0.93 18.38
N ARG A 90 -7.44 -0.07 17.56
CA ARG A 90 -6.52 0.18 16.44
C ARG A 90 -7.21 1.11 15.44
N PRO A 91 -6.55 2.17 14.95
CA PRO A 91 -7.13 3.01 13.92
C PRO A 91 -7.50 2.19 12.68
N TRP A 92 -8.64 2.51 12.06
CA TRP A 92 -9.17 1.77 10.91
C TRP A 92 -8.14 1.59 9.78
N TYR A 93 -7.30 2.59 9.53
CA TYR A 93 -6.27 2.54 8.49
C TYR A 93 -5.10 1.60 8.81
N GLY A 94 -4.96 1.17 10.07
CA GLY A 94 -4.01 0.16 10.53
C GLY A 94 -4.56 -1.25 10.57
N GLU A 95 -5.88 -1.46 10.46
CA GLU A 95 -6.43 -2.81 10.46
C GLU A 95 -6.28 -3.48 9.10
N GLY A 96 -5.80 -4.73 9.11
CA GLY A 96 -5.59 -5.50 7.88
C GLY A 96 -6.88 -5.75 7.08
N SER A 97 -8.05 -5.78 7.76
CA SER A 97 -9.37 -5.90 7.15
C SER A 97 -9.69 -4.72 6.22
N TYR A 98 -9.60 -3.48 6.73
CA TYR A 98 -9.80 -2.27 5.93
C TYR A 98 -8.73 -2.12 4.85
N GLN A 99 -7.48 -2.47 5.17
CA GLN A 99 -6.39 -2.44 4.19
C GLN A 99 -6.65 -3.38 3.01
N PHE A 100 -7.09 -4.61 3.31
CA PHE A 100 -7.48 -5.60 2.30
C PHE A 100 -8.70 -5.14 1.49
N LEU A 101 -9.70 -4.53 2.13
CA LEU A 101 -10.88 -4.01 1.43
C LEU A 101 -10.50 -2.90 0.42
N ILE A 102 -9.63 -1.97 0.80
CA ILE A 102 -9.15 -0.92 -0.11
C ILE A 102 -8.39 -1.55 -1.28
N PHE A 103 -7.50 -2.50 -1.00
CA PHE A 103 -6.79 -3.25 -2.04
C PHE A 103 -7.77 -3.96 -2.99
N LEU A 104 -8.79 -4.64 -2.47
CA LEU A 104 -9.82 -5.31 -3.25
C LEU A 104 -10.58 -4.32 -4.15
N VAL A 105 -10.94 -3.14 -3.64
CA VAL A 105 -11.60 -2.08 -4.42
C VAL A 105 -10.72 -1.62 -5.58
N ILE A 106 -9.41 -1.45 -5.37
CA ILE A 106 -8.47 -1.11 -6.44
C ILE A 106 -8.48 -2.18 -7.54
N ILE A 107 -8.37 -3.44 -7.17
CA ILE A 107 -8.34 -4.57 -8.12
C ILE A 107 -9.67 -4.69 -8.88
N LEU A 108 -10.81 -4.61 -8.19
CA LEU A 108 -12.14 -4.68 -8.80
C LEU A 108 -12.39 -3.53 -9.77
N SER A 109 -12.00 -2.30 -9.38
CA SER A 109 -12.13 -1.13 -10.25
C SER A 109 -11.31 -1.30 -11.52
N GLY A 110 -10.08 -1.79 -11.38
CA GLY A 110 -9.20 -2.11 -12.50
C GLY A 110 -9.77 -3.17 -13.45
N PHE A 111 -10.32 -4.24 -12.88
CA PHE A 111 -10.99 -5.29 -13.65
C PHE A 111 -12.19 -4.75 -14.44
N ILE A 112 -13.05 -3.94 -13.80
CA ILE A 112 -14.22 -3.33 -14.45
C ILE A 112 -13.76 -2.44 -15.61
N ILE A 113 -12.76 -1.58 -15.40
CA ILE A 113 -12.22 -0.69 -16.44
C ILE A 113 -11.68 -1.51 -17.63
N ALA A 114 -10.89 -2.55 -17.35
CA ALA A 114 -10.35 -3.42 -18.38
C ALA A 114 -11.45 -4.15 -19.18
N TRP A 115 -12.49 -4.63 -18.49
CA TRP A 115 -13.62 -5.31 -19.11
C TRP A 115 -14.47 -4.37 -19.97
N VAL A 116 -14.75 -3.14 -19.51
CA VAL A 116 -15.46 -2.13 -20.29
C VAL A 116 -14.67 -1.76 -21.54
N ASN A 117 -13.36 -1.55 -21.41
CA ASN A 117 -12.51 -1.20 -22.55
C ASN A 117 -12.50 -2.31 -23.60
N ARG A 118 -12.44 -3.58 -23.20
CA ARG A 118 -12.53 -4.72 -24.13
C ARG A 118 -13.85 -4.83 -24.88
N ARG A 119 -14.95 -4.27 -24.37
CA ARG A 119 -16.27 -4.31 -25.04
C ARG A 119 -16.51 -3.15 -26.01
N ARG A 120 -15.68 -2.10 -25.93
CA ARG A 120 -15.79 -0.92 -26.81
C ARG A 120 -15.02 -1.08 -28.13
N TYR A 121 -14.21 -2.13 -28.24
CA TYR A 121 -13.47 -2.55 -29.43
C TYR A 121 -13.94 -3.95 -29.85
#